data_AF-A0AA51DRB9-F1
#
_entry.id   AF-A0AA51DRB9-F1
#
_cell.length_a   1.000
_cell.length_b   1.000
_cell.length_c   1.000
_cell.angle_alpha   90.00
_cell.angle_beta   90.00
_cell.angle_gamma   90.00
#
_symmetry.space_group_name_H-M   'P 1'
#
loop_
_entity.id
_entity.type
_entity.pdbx_description
1 polymer ?
#
loop_
_entity_poly.entity_id
_entity_poly.type
_entity_poly.pdbx_seq_one_letter_code
_entity_poly.pdbx_strand_id
1 'polypeptide(L)'
;MDQISLEKNETVKLMERFYSGIEEVDTNFQKVVESFVEASSKAEEGIQVINKGINQMTTIRENFGSVIQAITRLNIRSKEIMNIVEMITKISKQTNLLALNAAIEAARAGEQGRGFTVVASEVRKLAEQSAGAAKDIGALINSIQEEISYSETVIQTVNQEVKAGESVIIDAGDTFNDIYNNIEDVSNQVMNVSASMEEVFSAAKSTINQVVSNE
;
A
#
# COMPACT_ATOMS: atom_id res chain seq x y z
N MET A 1 31.19 -7.96 -76.65
CA MET A 1 30.99 -9.13 -75.76
C MET A 1 31.58 -8.85 -74.38
N ASP A 2 32.77 -8.26 -74.27
CA ASP A 2 33.41 -7.98 -72.97
C ASP A 2 32.63 -7.01 -72.05
N GLN A 3 32.01 -5.96 -72.59
CA GLN A 3 31.28 -4.98 -71.76
C GLN A 3 29.98 -5.54 -71.15
N ILE A 4 29.23 -6.35 -71.91
CA ILE A 4 28.00 -7.03 -71.43
C ILE A 4 28.34 -8.09 -70.36
N SER A 5 29.46 -8.80 -70.54
CA SER A 5 29.95 -9.76 -69.55
C SER A 5 30.41 -9.08 -68.26
N LEU A 6 31.04 -7.91 -68.36
CA LEU A 6 31.46 -7.11 -67.21
C LEU A 6 30.25 -6.57 -66.42
N GLU A 7 29.27 -5.97 -67.10
CA GLU A 7 28.03 -5.46 -66.47
C GLU A 7 27.21 -6.60 -65.81
N LYS A 8 27.16 -7.78 -66.44
CA LYS A 8 26.53 -8.99 -65.86
C LYS A 8 27.24 -9.41 -64.56
N ASN A 9 28.57 -9.44 -64.55
CA ASN A 9 29.36 -9.82 -63.38
C ASN A 9 29.22 -8.80 -62.24
N GLU A 10 29.18 -7.51 -62.54
CA GLU A 10 28.89 -6.46 -61.55
C GLU A 10 27.48 -6.60 -60.96
N THR A 11 26.48 -6.91 -61.79
CA THR A 11 25.10 -7.14 -61.33
C THR A 11 25.00 -8.35 -60.41
N VAL A 12 25.68 -9.47 -60.75
CA VAL A 12 25.74 -10.66 -59.89
C VAL A 12 26.38 -10.34 -58.54
N LYS A 13 27.53 -9.64 -58.52
CA LYS A 13 28.20 -9.24 -57.27
C LYS A 13 27.34 -8.29 -56.42
N LEU A 14 26.63 -7.36 -57.04
CA LEU A 14 25.71 -6.46 -56.33
C LEU A 14 24.59 -7.26 -55.66
N MET A 15 24.06 -8.27 -56.37
CA MET A 15 23.00 -9.13 -55.84
C MET A 15 23.50 -10.08 -54.75
N GLU A 16 24.72 -10.61 -54.85
CA GLU A 16 25.34 -11.38 -53.75
C GLU A 16 25.45 -10.54 -52.47
N ARG A 17 25.91 -9.27 -52.60
CA ARG A 17 25.96 -8.34 -51.46
C ARG A 17 24.56 -8.01 -50.92
N PHE A 18 23.58 -7.88 -51.81
CA PHE A 18 22.19 -7.65 -51.44
C PHE A 18 21.62 -8.84 -50.64
N TYR A 19 21.92 -10.07 -51.06
CA TYR A 19 21.54 -11.29 -50.34
C TYR A 19 22.11 -11.36 -48.93
N SER A 20 23.42 -11.13 -48.79
CA SER A 20 24.04 -11.10 -47.46
C SER A 20 23.42 -10.01 -46.57
N GLY A 21 23.08 -8.86 -47.14
CA GLY A 21 22.38 -7.79 -46.41
C GLY A 21 20.98 -8.21 -45.95
N ILE A 22 20.21 -8.93 -46.78
CA ILE A 22 18.89 -9.44 -46.38
C ILE A 22 18.99 -10.53 -45.30
N GLU A 23 19.94 -11.47 -45.41
CA GLU A 23 20.16 -12.48 -44.37
C GLU A 23 20.52 -11.85 -43.01
N GLU A 24 21.35 -10.80 -43.03
CA GLU A 24 21.69 -10.05 -41.83
C GLU A 24 20.46 -9.36 -41.23
N VAL A 25 19.63 -8.74 -42.08
CA VAL A 25 18.37 -8.11 -41.67
C VAL A 25 17.39 -9.13 -41.09
N ASP A 26 17.22 -10.29 -41.70
CA ASP A 26 16.36 -11.37 -41.21
C ASP A 26 16.82 -11.89 -39.84
N THR A 27 18.12 -12.13 -39.70
CA THR A 27 18.73 -12.54 -38.42
C THR A 27 18.50 -11.48 -37.33
N ASN A 28 18.59 -10.20 -37.68
CA ASN A 28 18.31 -9.10 -36.75
C ASN A 28 16.83 -9.03 -36.39
N PHE A 29 15.91 -9.29 -37.32
CA PHE A 29 14.47 -9.36 -37.00
C PHE A 29 14.15 -10.50 -36.04
N GLN A 30 14.72 -11.69 -36.24
CA GLN A 30 14.52 -12.82 -35.33
C GLN A 30 14.92 -12.46 -33.89
N LYS A 31 16.06 -11.79 -33.69
CA LYS A 31 16.51 -11.29 -32.37
C LYS A 31 15.58 -10.25 -31.78
N VAL A 32 15.04 -9.36 -32.61
CA VAL A 32 14.08 -8.33 -32.19
C VAL A 32 12.76 -8.98 -31.74
N VAL A 33 12.27 -9.98 -32.48
CA VAL A 33 11.08 -10.76 -32.09
C VAL A 33 11.30 -11.47 -30.75
N GLU A 34 12.44 -12.13 -30.57
CA GLU A 34 12.79 -12.77 -29.29
C GLU A 34 12.80 -11.75 -28.14
N SER A 35 13.38 -10.57 -28.36
CA SER A 35 13.41 -9.48 -27.38
C SER A 35 12.00 -8.96 -27.04
N PHE A 36 11.08 -8.91 -28.02
CA PHE A 36 9.69 -8.51 -27.76
C PHE A 36 8.90 -9.57 -26.99
N VAL A 37 9.13 -10.85 -27.26
CA VAL A 37 8.53 -11.94 -26.48
C VAL A 37 8.97 -11.85 -25.01
N GLU A 38 10.26 -11.63 -24.77
CA GLU A 38 10.77 -11.45 -23.41
C GLU A 38 10.20 -10.19 -22.74
N ALA A 39 10.18 -9.06 -23.46
CA ALA A 39 9.64 -7.80 -22.94
C ALA A 39 8.13 -7.91 -22.62
N SER A 40 7.35 -8.57 -23.47
CA SER A 40 5.91 -8.81 -23.26
C SER A 40 5.68 -9.66 -22.01
N SER A 41 6.45 -10.75 -21.87
CA SER A 41 6.41 -11.60 -20.67
C SER A 41 6.76 -10.82 -19.41
N LYS A 42 7.78 -9.94 -19.45
CA LYS A 42 8.15 -9.08 -18.33
C LYS A 42 7.08 -8.03 -18.00
N ALA A 43 6.42 -7.47 -19.00
CA ALA A 43 5.31 -6.54 -18.79
C ALA A 43 4.12 -7.25 -18.12
N GLU A 44 3.78 -8.46 -18.57
CA GLU A 44 2.73 -9.29 -17.97
C GLU A 44 3.07 -9.67 -16.51
N GLU A 45 4.31 -10.09 -16.24
CA GLU A 45 4.79 -10.31 -14.86
C GLU A 45 4.65 -9.03 -14.01
N GLY A 46 4.98 -7.86 -14.58
CA GLY A 46 4.79 -6.55 -13.95
C GLY A 46 3.34 -6.28 -13.57
N ILE A 47 2.39 -6.50 -14.49
CA ILE A 47 0.95 -6.37 -14.25
C ILE A 47 0.50 -7.29 -13.11
N GLN A 48 0.98 -8.54 -13.08
CA GLN A 48 0.66 -9.47 -11.99
C GLN A 48 1.20 -8.99 -10.63
N VAL A 49 2.39 -8.42 -10.59
CA VAL A 49 2.98 -7.83 -9.38
C VAL A 49 2.18 -6.62 -8.91
N ILE A 50 1.76 -5.74 -9.82
CA ILE A 50 0.90 -4.60 -9.50
C ILE A 50 -0.44 -5.07 -8.93
N ASN A 51 -1.10 -6.05 -9.55
CA ASN A 51 -2.37 -6.60 -9.05
C ASN A 51 -2.22 -7.19 -7.65
N LYS A 52 -1.10 -7.85 -7.34
CA LYS A 52 -0.78 -8.28 -5.96
C LYS A 52 -0.62 -7.08 -5.02
N GLY A 53 0.03 -6.01 -5.48
CA GLY A 53 0.15 -4.75 -4.75
C GLY A 53 -1.19 -4.09 -4.43
N ILE A 54 -2.12 -4.04 -5.39
CA ILE A 54 -3.49 -3.51 -5.21
C ILE A 54 -4.24 -4.31 -4.14
N ASN A 55 -4.19 -5.64 -4.24
CA ASN A 55 -4.82 -6.52 -3.25
C ASN A 55 -4.23 -6.30 -1.84
N GLN A 56 -2.91 -6.16 -1.76
CA GLN A 56 -2.23 -5.88 -0.50
C GLN A 56 -2.63 -4.53 0.10
N MET A 57 -2.76 -3.48 -0.71
CA MET A 57 -3.24 -2.17 -0.26
C MET A 57 -4.69 -2.23 0.22
N THR A 58 -5.54 -3.01 -0.46
CA THR A 58 -6.92 -3.25 -0.03
C THR A 58 -6.95 -3.90 1.35
N THR A 59 -6.14 -4.94 1.59
CA THR A 59 -6.03 -5.58 2.90
C THR A 59 -5.49 -4.62 3.97
N ILE A 60 -4.50 -3.78 3.64
CA ILE A 60 -3.98 -2.75 4.55
C ILE A 60 -5.11 -1.79 4.95
N ARG A 61 -5.88 -1.29 3.99
CA ARG A 61 -7.01 -0.38 4.23
C ARG A 61 -8.07 -1.00 5.16
N GLU A 62 -8.40 -2.28 4.96
CA GLU A 62 -9.35 -3.02 5.81
C GLU A 62 -8.82 -3.20 7.25
N ASN A 63 -7.55 -3.56 7.39
CA ASN A 63 -6.89 -3.69 8.69
C ASN A 63 -6.86 -2.34 9.43
N PHE A 64 -6.58 -1.23 8.74
CA PHE A 64 -6.67 0.11 9.32
C PHE A 64 -8.09 0.46 9.78
N GLY A 65 -9.12 0.05 9.01
CA GLY A 65 -10.51 0.16 9.44
C GLY A 65 -10.77 -0.51 10.80
N SER A 66 -10.19 -1.69 11.02
CA SER A 66 -10.30 -2.40 12.30
C SER A 66 -9.58 -1.68 13.44
N VAL A 67 -8.43 -1.08 13.17
CA VAL A 67 -7.67 -0.27 14.15
C VAL A 67 -8.45 0.98 14.56
N ILE A 68 -9.04 1.69 13.59
CA ILE A 68 -9.92 2.85 13.85
C ILE A 68 -11.04 2.46 14.82
N GLN A 69 -11.74 1.35 14.54
CA GLN A 69 -12.81 0.88 15.41
C GLN A 69 -12.33 0.53 16.82
N ALA A 70 -11.14 -0.07 16.95
CA ALA A 70 -10.57 -0.40 18.25
C ALA A 70 -10.28 0.86 19.09
N ILE A 71 -9.69 1.89 18.48
CA ILE A 71 -9.42 3.17 19.14
C ILE A 71 -10.71 3.90 19.51
N THR A 72 -11.71 3.92 18.63
CA THR A 72 -13.03 4.48 18.97
C THR A 72 -13.64 3.77 20.18
N ARG A 73 -13.55 2.44 20.25
CA ARG A 73 -14.02 1.68 21.43
C ARG A 73 -13.22 2.00 22.69
N LEU A 74 -11.90 2.18 22.59
CA LEU A 74 -11.06 2.59 23.71
C LEU A 74 -11.42 4.00 24.20
N ASN A 75 -11.71 4.93 23.29
CA ASN A 75 -12.15 6.29 23.61
C ASN A 75 -13.46 6.27 24.41
N ILE A 76 -14.45 5.51 23.94
CA ILE A 76 -15.74 5.34 24.64
C ILE A 76 -15.53 4.73 26.03
N ARG A 77 -14.79 3.62 26.14
CA ARG A 77 -14.51 2.97 27.42
C ARG A 77 -13.76 3.87 28.40
N SER A 78 -12.81 4.67 27.92
CA SER A 78 -12.06 5.61 28.77
C SER A 78 -12.97 6.70 29.33
N LYS A 79 -13.94 7.19 28.55
CA LYS A 79 -14.97 8.12 29.02
C LYS A 79 -15.92 7.48 30.05
N GLU A 80 -16.32 6.23 29.84
CA GLU A 80 -17.11 5.48 30.81
C GLU A 80 -16.36 5.32 32.14
N ILE A 81 -15.07 4.99 32.11
CA ILE A 81 -14.24 4.89 33.31
C ILE A 81 -14.12 6.26 34.00
N MET A 82 -13.97 7.36 33.25
CA MET A 82 -13.95 8.71 33.82
C MET A 82 -15.23 9.01 34.62
N ASN A 83 -16.40 8.66 34.08
CA ASN A 83 -17.68 8.82 34.78
C ASN A 83 -17.74 8.02 36.09
N ILE A 84 -17.18 6.80 36.10
CA ILE A 84 -17.09 5.96 37.31
C ILE A 84 -16.15 6.62 38.34
N VAL A 85 -15.00 7.13 37.91
CA VAL A 85 -14.04 7.84 38.78
C VAL A 85 -14.66 9.09 39.40
N GLU A 86 -15.42 9.86 38.63
CA GLU A 86 -16.18 11.01 39.15
C GLU A 86 -17.22 10.59 40.19
N MET A 87 -17.92 9.48 39.95
CA MET A 87 -18.88 8.92 40.91
C MET A 87 -18.19 8.50 42.21
N ILE A 88 -17.07 7.77 42.13
CA ILE A 88 -16.28 7.38 43.31
C ILE A 88 -15.80 8.61 44.08
N THR A 89 -15.37 9.66 43.37
CA THR A 89 -14.97 10.93 43.99
C THR A 89 -16.14 11.58 44.74
N LYS A 90 -17.35 11.59 44.16
CA LYS A 90 -18.56 12.10 44.81
C LYS A 90 -18.93 11.27 46.04
N ILE A 91 -18.93 9.93 45.93
CA ILE A 91 -19.20 9.01 47.04
C ILE A 91 -18.20 9.22 48.17
N SER A 92 -16.90 9.29 47.86
CA SER A 92 -15.84 9.49 48.85
C SER A 92 -16.02 10.82 49.59
N LYS A 93 -16.35 11.91 48.88
CA LYS A 93 -16.66 13.21 49.51
C LYS A 93 -17.89 13.14 50.41
N GLN A 94 -18.95 12.44 50.00
CA GLN A 94 -20.16 12.29 50.81
C GLN A 94 -19.91 11.43 52.05
N THR A 95 -19.20 10.30 51.92
CA THR A 95 -18.80 9.45 53.03
C THR A 95 -17.91 10.20 54.01
N ASN A 96 -16.98 11.02 53.52
CA ASN A 96 -16.14 11.88 54.34
C ASN A 96 -16.98 12.85 55.18
N LEU A 97 -17.98 13.48 54.57
CA LEU A 97 -18.89 14.41 55.24
C LEU A 97 -19.80 13.70 56.27
N LEU A 98 -20.30 12.52 55.95
CA LEU A 98 -21.07 11.69 56.89
C LEU A 98 -20.23 11.24 58.09
N ALA A 99 -19.00 10.82 57.85
CA ALA A 99 -18.06 10.41 58.89
C ALA A 99 -17.69 11.59 59.80
N LEU A 100 -17.53 12.80 59.24
CA LEU A 100 -17.32 14.01 60.02
C LEU A 100 -18.52 14.31 60.93
N ASN A 101 -19.75 14.26 60.40
CA ASN A 101 -20.96 14.47 61.20
C ASN A 101 -21.10 13.43 62.31
N ALA A 102 -20.79 12.16 62.03
CA ALA A 102 -20.79 11.09 63.02
C ALA A 102 -19.74 11.32 64.12
N ALA A 103 -18.54 11.79 63.76
CA ALA A 103 -17.50 12.12 64.73
C ALA A 103 -17.91 13.29 65.65
N ILE A 104 -18.61 14.29 65.12
CA ILE A 104 -19.15 15.42 65.88
C ILE A 104 -20.22 14.93 66.86
N GLU A 105 -21.18 14.12 66.41
CA GLU A 105 -22.26 13.63 67.27
C GLU A 105 -21.74 12.65 68.34
N ALA A 106 -20.76 11.82 67.99
CA ALA A 106 -20.07 10.94 68.94
C ALA A 106 -19.33 11.74 70.03
N ALA A 107 -18.65 12.84 69.65
CA ALA A 107 -18.04 13.74 70.63
C ALA A 107 -19.09 14.40 71.56
N ARG A 108 -20.27 14.72 71.01
CA ARG A 108 -21.40 15.30 71.76
C ARG A 108 -22.01 14.33 72.78
N ALA A 109 -22.00 13.03 72.49
CA ALA A 109 -22.45 11.97 73.40
C ALA A 109 -21.46 11.69 74.57
N GLY A 110 -20.29 12.34 74.59
CA GLY A 110 -19.33 12.23 75.68
C GLY A 110 -18.71 10.83 75.81
N GLU A 111 -18.65 10.29 77.03
CA GLU A 111 -18.08 8.97 77.32
C GLU A 111 -18.76 7.84 76.52
N GLN A 112 -20.07 7.91 76.30
CA GLN A 112 -20.84 6.89 75.58
C GLN A 112 -20.53 6.87 74.08
N GLY A 113 -19.99 7.97 73.53
CA GLY A 113 -19.67 8.11 72.12
C GLY A 113 -18.23 7.74 71.76
N ARG A 114 -17.35 7.47 72.73
CA ARG A 114 -15.90 7.24 72.48
C ARG A 114 -15.62 6.19 71.42
N GLY A 115 -16.30 5.04 71.47
CA GLY A 115 -16.14 3.97 70.48
C GLY A 115 -16.58 4.40 69.08
N PHE A 116 -17.68 5.15 68.98
CA PHE A 116 -18.18 5.68 67.72
C PHE A 116 -17.26 6.75 67.11
N THR A 117 -16.60 7.57 67.93
CA THR A 117 -15.61 8.55 67.46
C THR A 117 -14.45 7.88 66.75
N VAL A 118 -13.93 6.76 67.27
CA VAL A 118 -12.83 6.02 66.64
C VAL A 118 -13.26 5.47 65.28
N VAL A 119 -14.44 4.84 65.22
CA VAL A 119 -14.98 4.31 63.96
C VAL A 119 -15.20 5.43 62.94
N ALA A 120 -15.78 6.56 63.36
CA ALA A 120 -16.01 7.71 62.48
C ALA A 120 -14.69 8.27 61.92
N SER A 121 -13.63 8.35 62.73
CA SER A 121 -12.31 8.78 62.28
C SER A 121 -11.70 7.82 61.25
N GLU A 122 -11.86 6.51 61.42
CA GLU A 122 -11.33 5.52 60.48
C GLU A 122 -12.09 5.54 59.16
N VAL A 123 -13.43 5.65 59.20
CA VAL A 123 -14.26 5.83 57.99
C VAL A 123 -13.87 7.11 57.25
N ARG A 124 -13.61 8.20 57.99
CA ARG A 124 -13.15 9.46 57.39
C ARG A 124 -11.83 9.29 56.64
N LYS A 125 -10.86 8.63 57.28
CA LYS A 125 -9.55 8.35 56.68
C LYS A 125 -9.66 7.48 55.42
N LEU A 126 -10.50 6.44 55.44
CA LEU A 126 -10.77 5.59 54.26
C LEU A 126 -11.43 6.37 53.12
N ALA A 127 -12.32 7.32 53.45
CA ALA A 127 -12.95 8.19 52.46
C ALA A 127 -11.94 9.16 51.83
N GLU A 128 -11.05 9.76 52.63
CA GLU A 128 -9.95 10.60 52.12
C GLU A 128 -8.98 9.80 51.22
N GLN A 129 -8.60 8.59 51.63
CA GLN A 129 -7.78 7.69 50.82
C GLN A 129 -8.46 7.29 49.50
N SER A 130 -9.76 6.97 49.55
CA SER A 130 -10.53 6.63 48.35
C SER A 130 -10.63 7.79 47.37
N ALA A 131 -10.79 9.02 47.88
CA ALA A 131 -10.78 10.23 47.05
C ALA A 131 -9.40 10.47 46.40
N GLY A 132 -8.32 10.21 47.14
CA GLY A 132 -6.95 10.26 46.62
C GLY A 132 -6.72 9.26 45.48
N ALA A 133 -7.06 7.99 45.70
CA ALA A 133 -6.94 6.95 44.68
C ALA A 133 -7.80 7.25 43.44
N ALA A 134 -9.03 7.75 43.62
CA ALA A 134 -9.88 8.15 42.51
C ALA A 134 -9.24 9.29 41.68
N LYS A 135 -8.62 10.27 42.34
CA LYS A 135 -7.89 11.35 41.65
C LYS A 135 -6.73 10.82 40.80
N ASP A 136 -5.94 9.91 41.36
CA ASP A 136 -4.79 9.32 40.65
C ASP A 136 -5.24 8.49 39.44
N ILE A 137 -6.31 7.70 39.59
CA ILE A 137 -6.92 6.98 38.46
C ILE A 137 -7.44 7.98 37.42
N GLY A 138 -8.09 9.07 37.83
CA GLY A 138 -8.56 10.11 36.92
C GLY A 138 -7.43 10.72 36.09
N ALA A 139 -6.27 10.99 36.70
CA ALA A 139 -5.10 11.48 35.98
C ALA A 139 -4.59 10.45 34.95
N LEU A 140 -4.54 9.16 35.29
CA LEU A 140 -4.16 8.10 34.36
C LEU A 140 -5.13 7.99 33.18
N ILE A 141 -6.44 8.07 33.43
CA ILE A 141 -7.45 8.01 32.36
C ILE A 141 -7.38 9.25 31.45
N ASN A 142 -7.06 10.43 31.99
CA ASN A 142 -6.82 11.61 31.15
C ASN A 142 -5.61 11.41 30.23
N SER A 143 -4.49 10.90 30.76
CA SER A 143 -3.31 10.56 29.94
C SER A 143 -3.66 9.57 28.83
N ILE A 144 -4.44 8.54 29.13
CA ILE A 144 -4.91 7.57 28.13
C ILE A 144 -5.79 8.24 27.06
N GLN A 145 -6.65 9.20 27.44
CA GLN A 145 -7.47 9.94 26.46
C GLN A 145 -6.62 10.83 25.55
N GLU A 146 -5.55 11.45 26.07
CA GLU A 146 -4.59 12.21 25.27
C GLU A 146 -3.86 11.31 24.25
N GLU A 147 -3.38 10.14 24.69
CA GLU A 147 -2.74 9.14 23.81
C GLU A 147 -3.69 8.61 22.74
N ILE A 148 -4.97 8.41 23.08
CA ILE A 148 -6.03 8.04 22.13
C ILE A 148 -6.21 9.15 21.09
N SER A 149 -6.30 10.41 21.50
CA SER A 149 -6.48 11.55 20.57
C SER A 149 -5.29 11.73 19.64
N TYR A 150 -4.07 11.53 20.16
CA TYR A 150 -2.87 11.49 19.33
C TYR A 150 -2.92 10.35 18.31
N SER A 151 -3.32 9.16 18.74
CA SER A 151 -3.46 7.98 17.86
C SER A 151 -4.50 8.20 16.77
N GLU A 152 -5.63 8.85 17.06
CA GLU A 152 -6.63 9.26 16.07
C GLU A 152 -6.02 10.16 14.99
N THR A 153 -5.17 11.12 15.37
CA THR A 153 -4.47 12.01 14.43
C THR A 153 -3.52 11.23 13.52
N VAL A 154 -2.68 10.37 14.11
CA VAL A 154 -1.74 9.53 13.35
C VAL A 154 -2.47 8.65 12.34
N ILE A 155 -3.60 8.06 12.74
CA ILE A 155 -4.42 7.21 11.88
C ILE A 155 -5.01 7.97 10.70
N GLN A 156 -5.42 9.23 10.89
CA GLN A 156 -5.89 10.07 9.77
C GLN A 156 -4.78 10.29 8.74
N THR A 157 -3.56 10.60 9.19
CA THR A 157 -2.39 10.73 8.32
C THR A 157 -2.11 9.42 7.59
N VAL A 158 -2.05 8.29 8.29
CA VAL A 158 -1.76 7.00 7.65
C VAL A 158 -2.86 6.61 6.65
N ASN A 159 -4.12 6.92 6.92
CA ASN A 159 -5.20 6.68 5.96
C ASN A 159 -5.06 7.52 4.67
N GLN A 160 -4.48 8.73 4.75
CA GLN A 160 -4.14 9.53 3.57
C GLN A 160 -2.97 8.89 2.79
N GLU A 161 -1.93 8.45 3.48
CA GLU A 161 -0.77 7.78 2.86
C GLU A 161 -1.16 6.46 2.18
N VAL A 162 -2.06 5.68 2.77
CA VAL A 162 -2.58 4.45 2.15
C VAL A 162 -3.33 4.75 0.85
N LYS A 163 -4.17 5.80 0.83
CA LYS A 163 -4.88 6.23 -0.39
C LYS A 163 -3.92 6.74 -1.46
N ALA A 164 -2.90 7.50 -1.07
CA ALA A 164 -1.86 7.96 -1.99
C ALA A 164 -1.10 6.76 -2.59
N GLY A 165 -0.73 5.79 -1.75
CA GLY A 165 -0.08 4.55 -2.18
C GLY A 165 -0.95 3.71 -3.12
N GLU A 166 -2.26 3.63 -2.87
CA GLU A 166 -3.22 2.98 -3.76
C GLU A 166 -3.25 3.64 -5.15
N SER A 167 -3.29 4.98 -5.21
CA SER A 167 -3.24 5.74 -6.47
C SER A 167 -1.95 5.45 -7.25
N VAL A 168 -0.79 5.49 -6.58
CA VAL A 168 0.51 5.24 -7.23
C VAL A 168 0.60 3.83 -7.82
N ILE A 169 0.04 2.84 -7.13
CA ILE A 169 0.03 1.46 -7.64
C ILE A 169 -0.90 1.31 -8.85
N ILE A 170 -2.05 1.98 -8.84
CA ILE A 170 -2.96 2.00 -9.99
C ILE A 170 -2.27 2.64 -11.20
N ASP A 171 -1.66 3.81 -11.03
CA ASP A 171 -0.94 4.51 -12.10
C ASP A 171 0.21 3.65 -12.68
N ALA A 172 0.91 2.91 -11.82
CA ALA A 172 1.93 1.95 -12.25
C ALA A 172 1.32 0.79 -13.06
N GLY A 173 0.14 0.31 -12.69
CA GLY A 173 -0.60 -0.70 -13.43
C GLY A 173 -0.97 -0.24 -14.84
N ASP A 174 -1.51 0.97 -14.95
CA ASP A 174 -1.84 1.59 -16.23
C ASP A 174 -0.59 1.75 -17.11
N THR A 175 0.53 2.16 -16.52
CA THR A 175 1.82 2.29 -17.23
C THR A 175 2.31 0.94 -17.78
N PHE A 176 2.20 -0.15 -17.00
CA PHE A 176 2.58 -1.48 -17.48
C PHE A 176 1.64 -2.01 -18.57
N ASN A 177 0.36 -1.68 -18.49
CA ASN A 177 -0.61 -2.01 -19.53
C ASN A 177 -0.29 -1.28 -20.84
N ASP A 178 0.09 0.00 -20.78
CA ASP A 178 0.54 0.76 -21.94
C ASP A 178 1.83 0.19 -22.53
N ILE A 179 2.79 -0.23 -21.70
CA ILE A 179 4.01 -0.92 -22.15
C ILE A 179 3.66 -2.21 -22.89
N TYR A 180 2.76 -3.03 -22.34
CA TYR A 180 2.31 -4.27 -22.96
C TYR A 180 1.70 -4.02 -24.35
N ASN A 181 0.78 -3.07 -24.47
CA ASN A 181 0.15 -2.73 -25.75
C ASN A 181 1.16 -2.21 -26.77
N ASN A 182 2.10 -1.35 -26.36
CA ASN A 182 3.16 -0.85 -27.24
C ASN A 182 4.07 -1.99 -27.74
N ILE A 183 4.38 -2.99 -26.91
CA ILE A 183 5.16 -4.16 -27.32
C ILE A 183 4.39 -5.00 -28.35
N GLU A 184 3.09 -5.20 -28.15
CA GLU A 184 2.22 -5.91 -29.10
C GLU A 184 2.16 -5.21 -30.46
N ASP A 185 1.99 -3.88 -30.47
CA ASP A 185 1.98 -3.08 -31.69
C ASP A 185 3.29 -3.18 -32.47
N VAL A 186 4.43 -3.08 -31.79
CA VAL A 186 5.74 -3.17 -32.46
C VAL A 186 6.01 -4.61 -32.94
N SER A 187 5.59 -5.63 -32.19
CA SER A 187 5.66 -7.02 -32.62
C SER A 187 4.89 -7.24 -33.94
N ASN A 188 3.68 -6.68 -34.05
CA ASN A 188 2.89 -6.71 -35.28
C ASN A 188 3.58 -6.00 -36.45
N GLN A 189 4.22 -4.86 -36.20
CA GLN A 189 4.99 -4.15 -37.23
C GLN A 189 6.19 -4.97 -37.71
N VAL A 190 6.91 -5.63 -36.80
CA VAL A 190 8.04 -6.50 -37.16
C VAL A 190 7.60 -7.67 -38.02
N MET A 191 6.48 -8.32 -37.70
CA MET A 191 5.92 -9.39 -38.53
C MET A 191 5.59 -8.91 -39.95
N ASN A 192 5.01 -7.71 -40.10
CA ASN A 192 4.73 -7.12 -41.41
C ASN A 192 6.00 -6.82 -42.21
N VAL A 193 7.07 -6.34 -41.55
CA VAL A 193 8.35 -6.08 -42.22
C VAL A 193 9.04 -7.39 -42.62
N SER A 194 8.97 -8.42 -41.78
CA SER A 194 9.47 -9.76 -42.10
C SER A 194 8.81 -10.32 -43.36
N ALA A 195 7.47 -10.24 -43.45
CA ALA A 195 6.72 -10.65 -44.64
C ALA A 195 7.14 -9.86 -45.89
N SER A 196 7.33 -8.54 -45.76
CA SER A 196 7.82 -7.70 -46.86
C SER A 196 9.23 -8.09 -47.32
N MET A 197 10.10 -8.50 -46.40
CA MET A 197 11.46 -8.95 -46.74
C MET A 197 11.46 -10.29 -47.47
N GLU A 198 10.57 -11.23 -47.13
CA GLU A 198 10.42 -12.47 -47.90
C GLU A 198 10.01 -12.19 -49.35
N GLU A 199 9.11 -11.22 -49.59
CA GLU A 199 8.74 -10.80 -50.94
C GLU A 199 9.93 -10.20 -51.71
N VAL A 200 10.71 -9.32 -51.08
CA VAL A 200 11.91 -8.72 -51.67
C VAL A 200 12.98 -9.77 -51.98
N PHE A 201 13.18 -10.74 -51.08
CA PHE A 201 14.11 -11.85 -51.27
C PHE A 201 13.71 -12.73 -52.47
N SER A 202 12.42 -13.03 -52.59
CA SER A 202 11.86 -13.78 -53.72
C SER A 202 12.05 -13.03 -55.04
N ALA A 203 11.78 -11.72 -55.06
CA ALA A 203 11.98 -10.87 -56.22
C ALA A 203 13.44 -10.83 -56.67
N ALA A 204 14.38 -10.64 -55.74
CA ALA A 204 15.81 -10.65 -56.03
C ALA A 204 16.28 -11.99 -56.63
N LYS A 205 15.73 -13.11 -56.13
CA LYS A 205 16.01 -14.47 -56.66
C LYS A 205 15.58 -14.63 -58.10
N SER A 206 14.39 -14.14 -58.41
CA SER A 206 13.85 -14.12 -59.77
C SER A 206 14.75 -13.33 -60.71
N THR A 207 15.21 -12.15 -60.28
CA THR A 207 16.11 -11.30 -61.09
C THR A 207 17.46 -11.97 -61.35
N ILE A 208 18.08 -12.60 -60.35
CA ILE A 208 19.35 -13.34 -60.56
C ILE A 208 19.16 -14.48 -61.55
N ASN A 209 18.06 -15.24 -61.41
CA ASN A 209 17.76 -16.34 -62.30
C ASN A 209 17.61 -15.84 -63.74
N GLN A 210 16.92 -14.72 -63.97
CA GLN A 210 16.78 -14.11 -65.29
C GLN A 210 18.10 -13.62 -65.89
N VAL A 211 18.97 -13.01 -65.09
CA VAL A 211 20.29 -12.52 -65.55
C VAL A 211 21.22 -13.68 -65.91
N VAL A 212 21.14 -14.79 -65.16
CA VAL A 212 21.92 -16.00 -65.42
C VAL A 212 21.34 -16.79 -66.60
N SER A 213 20.02 -16.90 -66.73
CA SER A 213 19.33 -17.73 -67.74
C SER A 213 19.19 -17.14 -69.14
N ASN A 214 19.50 -15.85 -69.34
CA ASN A 214 19.53 -15.21 -70.67
C ASN A 214 20.76 -15.64 -71.52
N GLU A 215 21.10 -16.93 -71.48
CA GLU A 215 22.04 -17.62 -72.38
C GLU A 215 21.30 -18.23 -73.58
#